data_AF-A0A840SQL2-F1
#
_entry.id   AF-A0A840SQL2-F1
#
_cell.length_a   1.000
_cell.length_b   1.000
_cell.length_c   1.000
_cell.angle_alpha   90.00
_cell.angle_beta   90.00
_cell.angle_gamma   90.00
#
_symmetry.space_group_name_H-M   'P 1'
#
loop_
_entity.id
_entity.type
_entity.pdbx_description
1 polymer ?
#
loop_
_entity_poly.entity_id
_entity_poly.type
_entity_poly.pdbx_seq_one_letter_code
_entity_poly.pdbx_strand_id
1 'polypeptide(L)'
;MKDIEIETLPGVILGHRNIPVQSVGCYVPAGKFPMVASGHMSVATASVAGVPRIIAATAPFQGRPNPAVIAAMHRGGAHEIYVLGGVQAIGASSITVE
;
A
#
# COMPACT_ATOMS: atom_id res chain seq x y z
N MET A 1 -3.11 -13.69 -9.11
CA MET A 1 -4.45 -14.22 -9.47
C MET A 1 -4.55 -14.26 -10.98
N LYS A 2 -5.29 -15.22 -11.55
CA LYS A 2 -5.52 -15.27 -12.99
C LYS A 2 -6.90 -14.71 -13.30
N ASP A 3 -7.01 -14.00 -14.41
CA ASP A 3 -8.31 -13.64 -14.96
C ASP A 3 -9.03 -14.92 -15.41
N ILE A 4 -10.36 -14.89 -15.38
CA ILE A 4 -11.21 -16.03 -15.75
C ILE A 4 -12.18 -15.57 -16.82
N GLU A 5 -12.35 -16.40 -17.83
CA GLU A 5 -13.31 -16.24 -18.91
C GLU A 5 -13.88 -17.63 -19.25
N ILE A 6 -15.21 -17.74 -19.30
CA ILE A 6 -15.95 -18.99 -19.52
C ILE A 6 -17.12 -18.69 -20.45
N GLU A 7 -17.25 -19.49 -21.51
CA GLU A 7 -18.46 -19.52 -22.34
C GLU A 7 -19.51 -20.42 -21.67
N THR A 8 -20.58 -19.83 -21.15
CA THR A 8 -21.61 -20.59 -20.40
C THR A 8 -22.72 -21.14 -21.30
N LEU A 9 -22.97 -20.47 -22.42
CA LEU A 9 -23.86 -20.86 -23.51
C LEU A 9 -23.20 -20.42 -24.82
N PRO A 10 -23.53 -21.02 -25.97
CA PRO A 10 -22.97 -20.60 -27.25
C PRO A 10 -23.10 -19.09 -27.48
N GLY A 11 -21.97 -18.40 -27.59
CA GLY A 11 -21.86 -16.95 -27.76
C GLY A 11 -21.97 -16.10 -26.49
N VAL A 12 -22.14 -16.70 -25.30
CA VAL A 12 -22.25 -15.98 -24.02
C VAL A 12 -20.99 -16.19 -23.18
N ILE A 13 -20.16 -15.16 -23.11
CA ILE A 13 -18.89 -15.17 -22.38
C ILE A 13 -19.05 -14.40 -21.07
N LEU A 14 -18.73 -15.06 -19.95
CA LEU A 14 -18.71 -14.46 -18.61
C LEU A 14 -17.31 -14.61 -18.00
N GLY A 15 -16.93 -13.67 -17.14
CA GLY A 15 -15.61 -13.68 -16.55
C GLY A 15 -15.38 -12.63 -15.48
N HIS A 16 -14.19 -12.63 -14.93
CA HIS A 16 -13.71 -11.56 -14.05
C HIS A 16 -12.25 -11.22 -14.36
N ARG A 17 -11.90 -9.96 -14.14
CA ARG A 17 -10.54 -9.45 -14.29
C ARG A 17 -10.08 -8.82 -13.00
N ASN A 18 -8.83 -9.06 -12.62
CA ASN A 18 -8.22 -8.40 -11.47
C ASN A 18 -7.46 -7.17 -11.95
N ILE A 19 -7.98 -5.98 -11.64
CA ILE A 19 -7.37 -4.70 -12.05
C ILE A 19 -6.86 -4.00 -10.78
N PRO A 20 -5.56 -3.69 -10.67
CA PRO A 20 -5.05 -2.94 -9.53
C PRO A 20 -5.59 -1.50 -9.53
N VAL A 21 -5.76 -0.95 -8.34
CA VAL A 21 -6.02 0.49 -8.18
C VAL A 21 -4.83 1.29 -8.72
N GLN A 22 -5.09 2.53 -9.14
CA GLN A 22 -4.04 3.41 -9.70
C GLN A 22 -3.05 3.89 -8.62
N SER A 23 -3.51 4.07 -7.39
CA SER A 23 -2.70 4.53 -6.26
C SER A 23 -3.26 3.96 -4.96
N VAL A 24 -2.39 3.71 -3.98
CA VAL A 24 -2.78 3.29 -2.63
C VAL A 24 -1.94 4.01 -1.56
N GLY A 25 -2.60 4.36 -0.46
CA GLY A 25 -1.96 4.85 0.76
C GLY A 25 -1.89 3.76 1.82
N CYS A 26 -0.70 3.45 2.30
CA CYS A 26 -0.41 2.46 3.34
C CYS A 26 0.03 3.18 4.61
N TYR A 27 -0.86 3.30 5.59
CA TYR A 27 -0.48 3.84 6.90
C TYR A 27 0.07 2.74 7.79
N VAL A 28 1.33 2.87 8.20
CA VAL A 28 2.05 1.91 9.04
C VAL A 28 2.29 2.53 10.41
N PRO A 29 1.61 2.07 11.47
CA PRO A 29 1.78 2.62 12.80
C PRO A 29 3.23 2.47 13.29
N ALA A 30 3.80 3.61 13.64
CA ALA A 30 5.02 3.70 14.43
C ALA A 30 4.77 4.55 15.67
N GLY A 31 5.60 4.37 16.68
CA GLY A 31 5.41 4.92 18.01
C GLY A 31 6.28 4.16 19.00
N LYS A 32 5.79 4.00 20.24
CA LYS A 32 6.48 3.21 21.27
C LYS A 32 6.75 1.76 20.83
N PHE A 33 5.86 1.18 20.03
CA PHE A 33 5.95 -0.17 19.51
C PHE A 33 5.89 -0.15 17.96
N PRO A 34 7.04 -0.27 17.27
CA PRO A 34 7.07 -0.22 15.81
C PRO A 34 6.45 -1.47 15.17
N MET A 35 5.48 -1.29 14.27
CA MET A 35 4.77 -2.40 13.61
C MET A 35 5.41 -2.78 12.26
N VAL A 36 6.58 -3.42 12.31
CA VAL A 36 7.32 -3.88 11.11
C VAL A 36 6.49 -4.81 10.21
N ALA A 37 5.68 -5.68 10.81
CA ALA A 37 4.81 -6.59 10.06
C ALA A 37 3.74 -5.86 9.24
N SER A 38 3.19 -4.76 9.77
CA SER A 38 2.16 -3.96 9.09
C SER A 38 2.69 -3.35 7.79
N GLY A 39 3.97 -2.94 7.77
CA GLY A 39 4.63 -2.47 6.55
C GLY A 39 4.65 -3.52 5.45
N HIS A 40 4.98 -4.78 5.77
CA HIS A 40 4.96 -5.86 4.79
C HIS A 40 3.53 -6.22 4.36
N MET A 41 2.60 -6.36 5.31
CA MET A 41 1.23 -6.77 5.02
C MET A 41 0.49 -5.81 4.09
N SER A 42 0.77 -4.51 4.18
CA SER A 42 0.12 -3.49 3.35
C SER A 42 0.88 -3.24 2.05
N VAL A 43 2.16 -2.88 2.16
CA VAL A 43 2.97 -2.43 1.01
C VAL A 43 3.28 -3.59 0.07
N ALA A 44 3.70 -4.75 0.59
CA ALA A 44 4.02 -5.89 -0.27
C ALA A 44 2.78 -6.42 -1.00
N THR A 45 1.61 -6.38 -0.36
CA THR A 45 0.33 -6.72 -1.01
C THR A 45 0.05 -5.80 -2.21
N ALA A 46 0.22 -4.49 -2.03
CA ALA A 46 0.06 -3.53 -3.12
C ALA A 46 1.10 -3.70 -4.24
N SER A 47 2.35 -3.97 -3.87
CA SER A 47 3.44 -4.21 -4.81
C SER A 47 3.17 -5.46 -5.66
N VAL A 48 2.80 -6.58 -5.04
CA VAL A 48 2.46 -7.83 -5.74
C VAL A 48 1.19 -7.69 -6.59
N ALA A 49 0.24 -6.85 -6.16
CA ALA A 49 -0.94 -6.53 -6.97
C ALA A 49 -0.62 -5.69 -8.21
N GLY A 50 0.57 -5.08 -8.30
CA GLY A 50 0.98 -4.24 -9.43
C GLY A 50 0.42 -2.82 -9.35
N VAL A 51 0.20 -2.29 -8.14
CA VAL A 51 -0.27 -0.90 -7.96
C VAL A 51 0.82 0.07 -8.44
N PRO A 52 0.54 0.98 -9.39
CA PRO A 52 1.55 1.87 -9.97
C PRO A 52 2.14 2.90 -9.00
N ARG A 53 1.37 3.32 -7.99
CA ARG A 53 1.80 4.28 -6.96
C ARG A 53 1.46 3.81 -5.57
N ILE A 54 2.47 3.68 -4.72
CA ILE A 54 2.36 3.13 -3.36
C ILE A 54 2.99 4.13 -2.41
N ILE A 55 2.14 4.86 -1.71
CA ILE A 55 2.53 5.79 -0.66
C ILE A 55 2.52 5.02 0.65
N ALA A 56 3.61 5.07 1.42
CA ALA A 56 3.65 4.52 2.75
C ALA A 56 3.93 5.64 3.77
N ALA A 57 3.12 5.73 4.82
CA ALA A 57 3.23 6.77 5.83
C ALA A 57 3.41 6.16 7.22
N THR A 58 4.28 6.75 8.03
CA THR A 58 4.50 6.30 9.41
C THR A 58 4.77 7.48 10.34
N ALA A 59 4.20 7.43 11.55
CA ALA A 59 4.40 8.49 12.52
C ALA A 59 5.84 8.52 13.06
N PRO A 60 6.49 9.69 13.20
CA PRO A 60 7.76 9.77 13.90
C PRO A 60 7.59 9.39 15.37
N PHE A 61 8.60 8.75 15.96
CA PHE A 61 8.69 8.53 17.40
C PHE A 61 9.84 9.37 17.95
N GLN A 62 9.54 10.24 18.92
CA GLN A 62 10.50 11.20 19.48
C GLN A 62 11.19 12.06 18.38
N GLY A 63 10.40 12.48 17.38
CA GLY A 63 10.88 13.30 16.28
C GLY A 63 11.75 12.56 15.24
N ARG A 64 11.87 11.22 15.33
CA ARG A 64 12.69 10.42 14.41
C ARG A 64 11.90 9.30 13.75
N PRO A 65 12.24 8.91 12.51
CA PRO A 65 11.69 7.71 11.90
C PRO A 65 12.22 6.45 12.59
N ASN A 66 11.42 5.39 12.64
CA ASN A 66 11.90 4.08 13.09
C ASN A 66 12.58 3.33 11.93
N PRO A 67 13.90 3.02 12.00
CA PRO A 67 14.62 2.43 10.87
C PRO A 67 14.06 1.09 10.38
N ALA A 68 13.56 0.24 11.30
CA ALA A 68 12.99 -1.06 10.94
C ALA A 68 11.67 -0.93 10.18
N VAL A 69 10.84 0.06 10.54
CA VAL A 69 9.58 0.35 9.83
C VAL A 69 9.86 0.93 8.44
N ILE A 70 10.81 1.87 8.34
CA ILE A 70 11.24 2.41 7.03
C ILE A 70 11.79 1.29 6.14
N ALA A 71 12.65 0.43 6.68
CA ALA A 71 13.19 -0.71 5.94
C ALA A 71 12.08 -1.67 5.48
N ALA A 72 11.10 -1.96 6.32
CA ALA A 72 9.97 -2.81 5.95
C ALA A 72 9.13 -2.22 4.81
N MET A 73 8.83 -0.92 4.86
CA MET A 73 8.09 -0.25 3.79
C MET A 73 8.88 -0.23 2.49
N HIS A 74 10.17 0.10 2.55
CA HIS A 74 11.04 0.12 1.38
C HIS A 74 11.19 -1.27 0.75
N ARG A 75 11.49 -2.29 1.56
CA ARG A 75 11.61 -3.68 1.09
C ARG A 75 10.27 -4.27 0.65
N GLY A 76 9.15 -3.76 1.17
CA GLY A 76 7.80 -4.09 0.72
C GLY A 76 7.44 -3.50 -0.64
N GLY A 77 8.24 -2.59 -1.21
CA GLY A 77 8.00 -2.01 -2.52
C GLY A 77 7.26 -0.66 -2.50
N ALA A 78 7.35 0.10 -1.41
CA ALA A 78 6.82 1.46 -1.38
C ALA A 78 7.58 2.35 -2.38
N HIS A 79 6.84 3.15 -3.15
CA HIS A 79 7.41 4.13 -4.07
C HIS A 79 7.78 5.42 -3.33
N GLU A 80 6.94 5.81 -2.37
CA GLU A 80 7.08 7.02 -1.57
C GLU A 80 6.94 6.68 -0.09
N ILE A 81 7.81 7.24 0.76
CA ILE A 81 7.75 7.04 2.21
C ILE A 81 7.71 8.38 2.92
N TYR A 82 6.63 8.63 3.67
CA TYR A 82 6.44 9.84 4.45
C TYR A 82 6.53 9.56 5.95
N VAL A 83 7.34 10.37 6.65
CA VAL A 83 7.40 10.36 8.11
C VAL A 83 6.32 11.31 8.64
N LEU A 84 5.06 10.89 8.48
CA LEU A 84 3.86 11.65 8.82
C LEU A 84 2.84 10.72 9.49
N GLY A 85 2.29 11.14 10.63
CA GLY A 85 1.32 10.38 11.42
C GLY A 85 -0.11 10.94 11.36
N GLY A 86 -1.08 10.25 11.95
CA GLY A 86 -2.40 10.79 12.27
C GLY A 86 -3.29 11.14 11.07
N VAL A 87 -4.31 11.98 11.31
CA VAL A 87 -5.30 12.37 10.30
C VAL A 87 -4.66 13.12 9.12
N GLN A 88 -3.59 13.85 9.38
CA GLN A 88 -2.84 14.57 8.35
C GLN A 88 -2.12 13.63 7.39
N ALA A 89 -1.66 12.45 7.84
CA ALA A 89 -1.10 11.43 6.95
C ALA A 89 -2.15 10.83 6.01
N ILE A 90 -3.36 10.62 6.53
CA ILE A 90 -4.50 10.13 5.74
C ILE A 90 -4.93 11.18 4.72
N GLY A 91 -5.06 12.43 5.14
CA GLY A 91 -5.38 13.56 4.27
C GLY A 91 -4.35 13.72 3.14
N ALA A 92 -3.06 13.74 3.49
CA ALA A 92 -1.95 13.81 2.53
C ALA A 92 -1.90 12.61 1.58
N SER A 93 -2.33 11.42 2.00
CA SER A 93 -2.38 10.24 1.11
C SER A 93 -3.60 10.22 0.20
N SER A 94 -4.65 10.97 0.57
CA SER A 94 -5.94 11.01 -0.14
C SER A 94 -5.96 12.08 -1.24
N ILE A 95 -5.18 13.14 -1.07
CA ILE A 95 -4.95 14.17 -2.09
C ILE A 95 -3.61 13.88 -2.79
N THR A 96 -3.50 14.19 -4.08
CA THR A 96 -2.19 14.21 -4.73
C THR A 96 -1.36 15.32 -4.11
N VAL A 97 -0.34 14.97 -3.35
CA VAL A 97 0.66 15.91 -2.84
C VAL A 97 1.84 15.84 -3.80
N GLU A 98 2.13 16.95 -4.48
CA GLU A 98 3.32 17.15 -5.32
C GLU A 98 4.60 17.28 -4.49
#